data_AF-A5K437-F1
#
_entry.id   AF-A5K437-F1
#
_cell.length_a   1.000
_cell.length_b   1.000
_cell.length_c   1.000
_cell.angle_alpha   90.00
_cell.angle_beta   90.00
_cell.angle_gamma   90.00
#
_symmetry.space_group_name_H-M   'P 1'
#
loop_
_entity.id
_entity.type
_entity.pdbx_description
1 polymer ?
#
loop_
_entity_poly.entity_id
_entity_poly.type
_entity_poly.pdbx_seq_one_letter_code
_entity_poly.pdbx_strand_id
1 'polypeptide(L)'
;MENEALKEQEGEENKRILVLHKRYREGPFENRLRFECELEFVQSLSNIDYIKHLYENKYFSDKRFLNYLKYLNYWRTKPYIFYIHFPICLYVLEILNDGKIDEYFSKESSFNNFVYYLKLHWLFYSYQI
;
A
#
# COMPACT_ATOMS: atom_id res chain seq x y z
N MET A 1 -18.64 20.41 -19.99
CA MET A 1 -17.30 20.92 -20.37
C MET A 1 -16.38 21.15 -19.17
N GLU A 2 -16.88 21.43 -17.95
CA GLU A 2 -16.03 21.58 -16.75
C GLU A 2 -15.44 20.27 -16.17
N ASN A 3 -16.08 19.12 -16.42
CA ASN A 3 -15.64 17.83 -15.85
C ASN A 3 -14.43 17.18 -16.56
N GLU A 4 -14.07 17.66 -17.76
CA GLU A 4 -12.90 17.17 -18.51
C GLU A 4 -11.63 17.90 -18.07
N ALA A 5 -11.72 19.21 -17.80
CA ALA A 5 -10.61 20.02 -17.29
C ALA A 5 -10.14 19.59 -15.89
N LEU A 6 -11.06 19.14 -15.03
CA LEU A 6 -10.71 18.61 -13.70
C LEU A 6 -9.96 17.27 -13.77
N LYS A 7 -10.27 16.42 -14.77
CA LYS A 7 -9.53 15.16 -15.00
C LYS A 7 -8.14 15.39 -15.57
N GLU A 8 -7.97 16.40 -16.42
CA GLU A 8 -6.66 16.78 -16.97
C GLU A 8 -5.73 17.37 -15.90
N GLN A 9 -6.27 18.18 -14.98
CA GLN A 9 -5.51 18.73 -13.85
C GLN A 9 -5.09 17.65 -12.84
N GLU A 10 -5.95 16.69 -12.53
CA GLU A 10 -5.57 15.53 -11.71
C GLU A 10 -4.47 14.70 -12.38
N GLY A 11 -4.49 14.58 -13.70
CA GLY A 11 -3.44 13.92 -14.48
C GLY A 11 -2.10 14.67 -14.48
N GLU A 12 -2.10 15.99 -14.40
CA GLU A 12 -0.88 16.82 -14.34
C GLU A 12 -0.27 16.94 -12.93
N GLU A 13 -1.10 17.03 -11.89
CA GLU A 13 -0.60 16.98 -10.51
C GLU A 13 0.07 15.63 -10.22
N ASN A 14 -0.45 14.55 -10.81
CA ASN A 14 0.13 13.22 -10.75
C ASN A 14 1.42 13.07 -11.58
N LYS A 15 1.75 13.99 -12.49
CA LYS A 15 3.08 14.05 -13.14
C LYS A 15 4.12 14.75 -12.27
N ARG A 16 3.69 15.49 -11.24
CA ARG A 16 4.55 16.08 -10.21
C ARG A 16 4.73 15.14 -9.01
N ILE A 17 4.66 13.82 -9.21
CA ILE A 17 5.33 12.87 -8.31
C ILE A 17 6.77 13.38 -8.17
N LEU A 18 7.24 13.54 -6.93
CA LEU A 18 8.52 14.17 -6.58
C LEU A 18 9.70 13.51 -7.30
N VAL A 19 9.96 13.93 -8.54
CA VAL A 19 11.22 13.65 -9.23
C VAL A 19 12.22 14.61 -8.60
N LEU A 20 13.28 14.11 -7.96
CA LEU A 20 14.40 14.86 -7.34
C LEU A 20 15.22 15.72 -8.33
N HIS A 21 14.63 16.19 -9.44
CA HIS A 21 15.20 16.74 -10.67
C HIS A 21 15.15 15.73 -11.81
N LYS A 22 14.65 16.16 -12.98
CA LYS A 22 14.42 15.34 -14.20
C LYS A 22 15.69 14.63 -14.74
N ARG A 23 16.87 14.93 -14.19
CA ARG A 23 18.18 14.36 -14.54
C ARG A 23 18.84 13.56 -13.41
N TYR A 24 18.17 13.38 -12.28
CA TYR A 24 18.72 12.62 -11.17
C TYR A 24 18.80 11.13 -11.55
N ARG A 25 20.00 10.57 -11.47
CA ARG A 25 20.20 9.12 -11.49
C ARG A 25 20.61 8.71 -10.09
N GLU A 26 19.78 7.90 -9.46
CA GLU A 26 20.12 7.33 -8.17
C GLU A 26 21.40 6.52 -8.24
N GLY A 27 22.24 6.68 -7.22
CA GLY A 27 23.43 5.85 -7.05
C GLY A 27 23.06 4.37 -6.83
N PRO A 28 24.01 3.44 -6.99
CA PRO A 28 23.76 2.01 -6.70
C PRO A 28 23.29 1.77 -5.27
N PHE A 29 23.83 2.54 -4.33
CA PHE A 29 23.46 2.49 -2.91
C PHE A 29 22.03 3.00 -2.67
N GLU A 30 21.66 4.11 -3.28
CA GLU A 30 20.33 4.72 -3.11
C GLU A 30 19.22 3.84 -3.68
N ASN A 31 19.46 3.25 -4.85
CA ASN A 31 18.52 2.29 -5.44
C ASN A 31 18.29 1.09 -4.53
N ARG A 32 19.36 0.58 -3.89
CA ARG A 32 19.27 -0.53 -2.95
C ARG A 32 18.49 -0.12 -1.70
N LEU A 33 18.79 1.05 -1.14
CA LEU A 33 18.09 1.57 0.03
C LEU A 33 16.60 1.78 -0.25
N ARG A 34 16.25 2.40 -1.39
CA ARG A 34 14.86 2.58 -1.81
C ARG A 34 14.13 1.24 -1.88
N PHE A 35 14.76 0.25 -2.52
CA PHE A 35 14.20 -1.09 -2.63
C PHE A 35 13.97 -1.76 -1.26
N GLU A 36 14.94 -1.67 -0.35
CA GLU A 36 14.83 -2.21 1.00
C GLU A 36 13.71 -1.49 1.80
N CYS A 37 13.64 -0.16 1.72
CA CYS A 37 12.58 0.62 2.36
C CYS A 37 11.19 0.32 1.79
N GLU A 38 11.06 0.20 0.46
CA GLU A 38 9.81 -0.17 -0.20
C GLU A 38 9.36 -1.57 0.21
N LEU A 39 10.30 -2.51 0.34
CA LEU A 39 10.02 -3.88 0.79
C LEU A 39 9.52 -3.90 2.24
N GLU A 40 10.23 -3.22 3.14
CA GLU A 40 9.84 -3.10 4.56
C GLU A 40 8.47 -2.44 4.70
N PHE A 41 8.22 -1.36 3.96
CA PHE A 41 6.94 -0.66 3.97
C PHE A 41 5.79 -1.56 3.50
N VAL A 42 5.97 -2.31 2.41
CA VAL A 42 4.93 -3.24 1.94
C VAL A 42 4.68 -4.30 3.00
N GLN A 43 5.73 -4.86 3.59
CA GLN A 43 5.58 -5.87 4.63
C GLN A 43 4.90 -5.34 5.88
N SER A 44 5.13 -4.07 6.26
CA SER A 44 4.49 -3.43 7.40
C SER A 44 2.98 -3.25 7.23
N LEU A 45 2.46 -3.24 6.00
CA LEU A 45 1.01 -3.28 5.73
C LEU A 45 0.35 -4.58 6.23
N SER A 46 1.11 -5.62 6.56
CA SER A 46 0.56 -6.81 7.21
C SER A 46 0.07 -6.52 8.64
N ASN A 47 0.58 -5.46 9.27
CA ASN A 47 0.18 -5.07 10.61
C ASN A 47 -1.07 -4.18 10.55
N ILE A 48 -2.19 -4.70 11.07
CA ILE A 48 -3.49 -4.01 11.03
C ILE A 48 -3.48 -2.74 11.89
N ASP A 49 -2.77 -2.73 13.01
CA ASP A 49 -2.66 -1.53 13.87
C ASP A 49 -1.94 -0.40 13.13
N TYR A 50 -0.98 -0.74 12.27
CA TYR A 50 -0.31 0.23 11.41
C TYR A 50 -1.27 0.82 10.35
N ILE A 51 -2.12 -0.01 9.74
CA ILE A 51 -3.15 0.47 8.81
C ILE A 51 -4.14 1.39 9.53
N LYS A 52 -4.56 1.02 10.75
CA LYS A 52 -5.43 1.87 11.58
C LYS A 52 -4.78 3.24 11.80
N HIS A 53 -3.50 3.27 12.16
CA HIS A 53 -2.74 4.51 12.29
C HIS A 53 -2.68 5.32 10.98
N LEU A 54 -2.46 4.67 9.83
CA LEU A 54 -2.47 5.35 8.54
C LEU A 54 -3.83 5.95 8.21
N TYR A 55 -4.91 5.27 8.59
CA TYR A 55 -6.28 5.72 8.38
C TYR A 55 -6.61 6.93 9.26
N GLU A 56 -6.29 6.86 10.56
CA GLU A 56 -6.50 7.95 11.52
C GLU A 56 -5.77 9.23 11.11
N ASN A 57 -4.57 9.11 10.55
CA ASN A 57 -3.79 10.24 10.03
C ASN A 57 -4.24 10.73 8.64
N LYS A 58 -5.28 10.14 8.04
CA LYS A 58 -5.87 10.53 6.74
C LYS A 58 -4.91 10.44 5.54
N TYR A 59 -3.95 9.52 5.56
CA TYR A 59 -3.05 9.30 4.42
C TYR A 59 -3.80 8.83 3.17
N PHE A 60 -4.91 8.11 3.33
CA PHE A 60 -5.73 7.61 2.21
C PHE A 60 -6.54 8.70 1.51
N SER A 61 -6.65 9.90 2.08
CA SER A 61 -7.27 11.06 1.42
C SER A 61 -6.32 11.72 0.41
N ASP A 62 -5.00 11.51 0.52
CA ASP A 62 -4.02 12.08 -0.39
C ASP A 62 -3.85 11.22 -1.65
N LYS A 63 -4.11 11.83 -2.81
CA LYS A 63 -3.95 11.21 -4.13
C LYS A 63 -2.52 10.75 -4.38
N ARG A 64 -1.51 11.45 -3.85
CA ARG A 64 -0.10 11.08 -4.01
C ARG A 64 0.18 9.73 -3.35
N PHE A 65 -0.35 9.52 -2.15
CA PHE A 65 -0.21 8.27 -1.42
C PHE A 65 -0.96 7.13 -2.12
N LEU A 66 -2.17 7.37 -2.62
CA LEU A 66 -2.89 6.36 -3.40
C LEU A 66 -2.14 5.95 -4.67
N ASN A 67 -1.50 6.90 -5.35
CA ASN A 67 -0.64 6.58 -6.50
C ASN A 67 0.62 5.79 -6.11
N TYR A 68 1.17 6.05 -4.92
CA TYR A 68 2.27 5.26 -4.38
C TYR A 68 1.84 3.81 -4.08
N LEU A 69 0.65 3.59 -3.50
CA LEU A 69 0.10 2.25 -3.31
C LEU A 69 -0.11 1.51 -4.63
N LYS A 70 -0.53 2.23 -5.69
CA LYS A 70 -0.62 1.65 -7.04
C LYS A 70 0.75 1.27 -7.58
N TYR A 71 1.77 2.11 -7.36
CA TYR A 71 3.14 1.82 -7.74
C TYR A 71 3.63 0.51 -7.10
N LEU A 72 3.38 0.31 -5.80
CA LEU A 72 3.79 -0.89 -5.07
C LEU A 72 3.19 -2.21 -5.58
N ASN A 73 2.22 -2.20 -6.50
CA ASN A 73 1.72 -3.43 -7.12
C ASN A 73 2.79 -4.19 -7.94
N TYR A 74 3.94 -3.57 -8.26
CA TYR A 74 5.03 -4.30 -8.91
C TYR A 74 5.56 -5.47 -8.07
N TRP A 75 5.43 -5.42 -6.73
CA TRP A 75 5.83 -6.51 -5.82
C TRP A 75 5.07 -7.83 -6.07
N ARG A 76 3.90 -7.79 -6.72
CA ARG A 76 3.13 -8.99 -7.08
C ARG A 76 3.71 -9.72 -8.29
N THR A 77 4.57 -9.08 -9.07
CA THR A 77 5.14 -9.66 -10.29
C THR A 77 6.46 -10.38 -9.99
N LYS A 78 6.79 -11.40 -10.79
CA LYS A 78 8.12 -12.02 -10.75
C LYS A 78 9.14 -11.03 -11.34
N PRO A 79 10.37 -10.91 -10.79
CA PRO A 79 10.97 -11.70 -9.71
C PRO A 79 10.74 -11.14 -8.29
N TYR A 80 10.09 -9.98 -8.15
CA TYR A 80 9.98 -9.24 -6.88
C TYR A 80 9.21 -9.99 -5.79
N ILE A 81 8.23 -10.78 -6.18
CA ILE A 81 7.41 -11.58 -5.26
C ILE A 81 8.23 -12.54 -4.39
N PHE A 82 9.41 -12.98 -4.85
CA PHE A 82 10.27 -13.89 -4.10
C PHE A 82 10.92 -13.25 -2.87
N TYR A 83 10.93 -11.92 -2.77
CA TYR A 83 11.48 -11.20 -1.61
C TYR A 83 10.45 -10.96 -0.50
N ILE A 84 9.17 -11.30 -0.73
CA ILE A 84 8.10 -11.08 0.25
C ILE A 84 8.07 -12.21 1.27
N HIS A 85 8.26 -11.87 2.54
CA HIS A 85 8.15 -12.82 3.65
C HIS A 85 6.72 -13.00 4.15
N PHE A 86 5.92 -11.93 4.15
CA PHE A 86 4.55 -11.94 4.68
C PHE A 86 3.54 -11.85 3.53
N PRO A 87 2.90 -12.95 3.11
CA PRO A 87 2.01 -12.93 1.94
C PRO A 87 0.73 -12.09 2.16
N ILE A 88 0.35 -11.88 3.43
CA ILE A 88 -0.83 -11.10 3.82
C ILE A 88 -0.73 -9.65 3.32
N CYS A 89 0.47 -9.07 3.25
CA CYS A 89 0.62 -7.68 2.79
C CYS A 89 0.09 -7.44 1.38
N LEU A 90 0.24 -8.43 0.48
CA LEU A 90 -0.21 -8.31 -0.91
C LEU A 90 -1.74 -8.29 -1.00
N TYR A 91 -2.41 -9.06 -0.12
CA TYR A 91 -3.86 -9.06 -0.03
C TYR A 91 -4.38 -7.74 0.55
N VAL A 92 -3.73 -7.24 1.61
CA VAL A 92 -4.05 -5.92 2.17
C VAL A 92 -3.86 -4.81 1.14
N LEU A 93 -2.75 -4.84 0.38
CA LEU A 93 -2.46 -3.87 -0.66
C LEU A 93 -3.55 -3.85 -1.75
N GLU A 94 -4.16 -5.01 -2.05
CA GLU A 94 -5.29 -5.09 -2.98
C GLU A 94 -6.55 -4.42 -2.41
N ILE A 95 -6.90 -4.70 -1.15
CA ILE A 95 -8.03 -4.06 -0.46
C ILE A 95 -7.85 -2.53 -0.45
N LEU A 96 -6.64 -2.05 -0.16
CA LEU A 96 -6.34 -0.63 -0.15
C LEU A 96 -6.44 0.01 -1.53
N ASN A 97 -6.25 -0.74 -2.62
CA ASN A 97 -6.36 -0.22 -3.98
C ASN A 97 -7.79 -0.22 -4.55
N ASP A 98 -8.75 -0.95 -3.94
CA ASP A 98 -10.14 -1.06 -4.43
C ASP A 98 -10.97 0.24 -4.29
N GLY A 99 -10.42 1.26 -3.61
CA GLY A 99 -11.03 2.60 -3.51
C GLY A 99 -12.24 2.69 -2.57
N LYS A 100 -12.64 1.59 -1.92
CA LYS A 100 -13.72 1.52 -0.91
C LYS A 100 -13.21 1.54 0.53
N ILE A 101 -12.03 2.14 0.73
CA ILE A 101 -11.33 2.23 2.01
C ILE A 101 -12.26 2.79 3.10
N ASP A 102 -12.97 3.89 2.80
CA ASP A 102 -13.83 4.55 3.77
C ASP A 102 -15.01 3.67 4.21
N GLU A 103 -15.56 2.85 3.31
CA GLU A 103 -16.64 1.91 3.65
C GLU A 103 -16.13 0.81 4.60
N TYR A 104 -14.93 0.27 4.33
CA TYR A 104 -14.34 -0.79 5.14
C TYR A 104 -13.91 -0.30 6.53
N PHE A 105 -13.30 0.89 6.62
CA PHE A 105 -12.66 1.37 7.84
C PHE A 105 -13.52 2.35 8.65
N SER A 106 -14.70 2.75 8.16
CA SER A 106 -15.64 3.61 8.89
C SER A 106 -16.03 3.01 10.26
N LYS A 107 -16.06 1.68 10.39
CA LYS A 107 -16.38 0.99 11.65
C LYS A 107 -15.10 0.52 12.32
N GLU A 108 -14.90 0.91 13.59
CA GLU A 108 -13.76 0.44 14.38
C GLU A 108 -13.74 -1.10 14.53
N SER A 109 -14.93 -1.73 14.59
CA SER A 109 -15.06 -3.20 14.64
C SER A 109 -14.44 -3.91 13.43
N SER A 110 -14.32 -3.25 12.28
CA SER A 110 -13.73 -3.84 11.07
C SER A 110 -12.28 -4.25 11.31
N PHE A 111 -11.47 -3.40 11.94
CA PHE A 111 -10.07 -3.70 12.24
C PHE A 111 -9.94 -4.91 13.18
N ASN A 112 -10.78 -4.97 14.22
CA ASN A 112 -10.82 -6.10 15.14
C ASN A 112 -11.21 -7.41 14.44
N ASN A 113 -12.15 -7.35 13.50
CA ASN A 113 -12.53 -8.51 12.68
C ASN A 113 -11.36 -8.98 11.82
N PHE A 114 -10.61 -8.07 11.18
CA PHE A 114 -9.41 -8.44 10.42
C PHE A 114 -8.37 -9.14 11.30
N VAL A 115 -8.10 -8.61 12.50
CA VAL A 115 -7.17 -9.22 13.46
C VAL A 115 -7.66 -10.60 13.87
N TYR A 116 -8.96 -10.74 14.11
CA TYR A 116 -9.58 -12.01 14.44
C TYR A 116 -9.45 -13.03 13.30
N TYR A 117 -9.74 -12.64 12.04
CA TYR A 117 -9.57 -13.52 10.88
C TYR A 117 -8.13 -13.96 10.69
N LEU A 118 -7.15 -13.07 10.86
CA LEU A 118 -5.74 -13.46 10.83
C LEU A 118 -5.42 -14.45 11.94
N LYS A 119 -5.83 -14.20 13.18
CA LYS A 119 -5.64 -15.14 14.30
C LYS A 119 -6.25 -16.51 14.01
N LEU A 120 -7.46 -16.55 13.47
CA LEU A 120 -8.13 -17.81 13.09
C LEU A 120 -7.37 -18.54 11.98
N HIS A 121 -6.88 -17.81 10.98
CA HIS A 121 -6.05 -18.37 9.91
C HIS A 121 -4.82 -19.05 10.52
N TRP A 122 -4.05 -18.35 11.35
CA TRP A 122 -2.89 -18.93 12.03
C TRP A 122 -3.25 -20.14 12.90
N LEU A 123 -4.34 -20.06 13.67
CA LEU A 123 -4.83 -21.18 14.47
C LEU A 123 -5.15 -22.39 13.58
N PHE A 124 -5.89 -22.19 12.49
CA PHE A 124 -6.23 -23.26 11.55
C PHE A 124 -4.99 -23.98 11.03
N TYR A 125 -3.97 -23.25 10.58
CA TYR A 125 -2.72 -23.87 10.12
C TYR A 125 -1.94 -24.57 11.24
N SER A 126 -2.03 -24.08 12.48
CA SER A 126 -1.38 -24.72 13.63
C SER A 126 -2.02 -26.05 14.02
N TYR A 127 -3.34 -26.20 13.82
CA TYR A 127 -4.08 -27.44 14.09
C TYR A 127 -3.99 -28.47 12.96
N GLN A 128 -3.44 -28.10 11.81
CA GLN A 128 -3.32 -28.97 10.64
C GLN A 128 -2.04 -29.84 10.65
N ILE A 129 -1.32 -29.84 11.77
CA ILE A 129 -0.17 -30.70 12.11
C ILE A 129 -0.65 -31.78 13.08
#